data_AF-A0A7Y5IIA5-F1
#
_entry.id   AF-A0A7Y5IIA5-F1
#
_cell.length_a   1.000
_cell.length_b   1.000
_cell.length_c   1.000
_cell.angle_alpha   90.00
_cell.angle_beta   90.00
_cell.angle_gamma   90.00
#
_symmetry.space_group_name_H-M   'P 1'
#
loop_
_entity.id
_entity.type
_entity.pdbx_description
1 polymer ?
#
loop_
_entity_poly.entity_id
_entity_poly.type
_entity_poly.pdbx_seq_one_letter_code
_entity_poly.pdbx_strand_id
1 'polypeptide(L)'
;MDIISVLRGIGGVGFIILIAYLFSNNKKQVNWSLVAKAFGIQLTFAIFIIHSITLRSWFWPLGLLKDVIDGIGAGVVALLNYTLVGAQFVFGNLAVNSGESSLGFFFAFQVLPTIIFV
;
A
#
# COMPACT_ATOMS: atom_id res chain seq x y z
N MET A 1 -9.04 -16.68 14.21
CA MET A 1 -7.84 -16.95 13.40
C MET A 1 -7.33 -18.31 13.79
N ASP A 2 -7.09 -19.19 12.83
CA ASP A 2 -6.52 -20.50 13.12
C ASP A 2 -5.03 -20.38 13.45
N ILE A 3 -4.58 -21.10 14.47
CA ILE A 3 -3.17 -21.15 14.89
C ILE A 3 -2.25 -21.53 13.72
N ILE A 4 -2.73 -22.43 12.86
CA ILE A 4 -2.00 -22.87 11.66
C ILE A 4 -1.73 -21.71 10.71
N SER A 5 -2.68 -20.79 10.54
CA SER A 5 -2.54 -19.62 9.66
C SER A 5 -1.50 -18.63 10.18
N VAL A 6 -1.45 -18.44 11.50
CA VAL A 6 -0.44 -17.59 12.14
C VAL A 6 0.95 -18.22 12.02
N LEU A 7 1.09 -19.52 12.30
CA LEU A 7 2.35 -20.25 12.15
C LEU A 7 2.86 -20.22 10.71
N ARG A 8 1.97 -20.37 9.72
CA ARG A 8 2.32 -20.24 8.30
C ARG A 8 2.81 -18.84 7.95
N GLY A 9 2.20 -17.79 8.52
CA GLY A 9 2.64 -16.41 8.34
C GLY A 9 4.04 -16.17 8.89
N ILE A 10 4.31 -16.59 10.14
CA ILE A 10 5.63 -16.48 10.78
C ILE A 10 6.67 -17.30 10.00
N GLY A 11 6.32 -18.52 9.59
CA GLY A 11 7.18 -19.38 8.76
C GLY A 11 7.52 -18.74 7.42
N GLY A 12 6.55 -18.11 6.75
CA GLY A 12 6.77 -17.38 5.51
C GLY A 12 7.74 -16.21 5.67
N VAL A 13 7.59 -15.42 6.74
CA VAL A 13 8.53 -14.35 7.08
C VAL A 13 9.94 -14.90 7.30
N GLY A 14 10.09 -15.96 8.11
CA GLY A 14 11.37 -16.60 8.36
C GLY A 14 12.02 -17.15 7.08
N PHE A 15 11.22 -17.72 6.18
CA PHE A 15 11.69 -18.23 4.89
C PHE A 15 12.21 -17.12 3.98
N ILE A 16 11.53 -15.97 3.91
CA ILE A 16 12.01 -14.81 3.13
C ILE A 16 13.33 -14.29 3.70
N ILE A 17 13.45 -14.17 5.02
CA ILE A 17 14.70 -13.77 5.68
C ILE A 17 15.83 -14.77 5.39
N LEU A 18 15.52 -16.08 5.42
CA LEU A 18 16.48 -17.12 5.09
C LEU A 18 16.99 -16.99 3.64
N ILE A 19 16.10 -16.79 2.67
CA ILE A 19 16.48 -16.56 1.28
C ILE A 19 17.36 -15.32 1.17
N ALA A 20 16.94 -14.19 1.76
CA ALA A 20 17.71 -12.95 1.74
C ALA A 20 19.12 -13.13 2.36
N TYR A 21 19.24 -13.92 3.43
CA TYR A 21 20.51 -14.25 4.05
C TYR A 21 21.38 -15.16 3.17
N LEU A 22 20.80 -16.14 2.49
CA LEU A 22 21.52 -17.04 1.59
C LEU A 22 22.13 -16.30 0.39
N PHE A 23 21.38 -15.36 -0.18
CA PHE A 23 21.81 -14.50 -1.29
C PHE A 23 22.62 -13.27 -0.84
N SER A 24 22.87 -13.10 0.46
CA SER A 24 23.67 -11.98 0.96
C SER A 24 25.14 -12.13 0.55
N ASN A 25 25.69 -11.06 -0.03
CA ASN A 25 27.09 -10.99 -0.45
C ASN A 25 28.07 -11.11 0.73
N ASN A 26 27.72 -10.57 1.90
CA ASN A 26 28.54 -10.67 3.11
C ASN A 26 27.72 -11.01 4.34
N LYS A 27 27.50 -12.32 4.53
CA LYS A 27 26.72 -12.92 5.63
C LYS A 27 27.20 -12.51 7.02
N LYS A 28 28.48 -12.16 7.19
CA LYS A 28 29.06 -11.73 8.48
C LYS A 28 28.78 -10.27 8.80
N GLN A 29 28.53 -9.44 7.79
CA GLN A 29 28.23 -8.01 7.96
C GLN A 29 26.73 -7.72 8.10
N VAL A 30 25.88 -8.75 8.12
CA VAL A 30 24.44 -8.56 8.36
C VAL A 30 24.22 -8.06 9.78
N ASN A 31 23.79 -6.80 9.90
CA ASN A 31 23.46 -6.20 11.18
C ASN A 31 22.08 -6.65 11.64
N TRP A 32 22.03 -7.67 12.49
CA TRP A 32 20.77 -8.21 13.03
C TRP A 32 19.97 -7.22 13.88
N SER A 33 20.61 -6.23 14.51
CA SER A 33 19.89 -5.15 15.20
C SER A 33 19.13 -4.28 14.21
N LEU A 34 19.73 -3.98 13.04
CA LEU A 34 19.06 -3.22 11.98
C LEU A 34 17.89 -4.02 11.39
N VAL A 35 18.10 -5.30 11.10
CA VAL A 35 17.05 -6.19 10.57
C VAL A 35 15.86 -6.27 11.54
N ALA A 36 16.13 -6.48 12.83
CA ALA A 36 15.09 -6.55 13.85
C ALA A 36 14.34 -5.21 14.01
N LYS A 37 15.03 -4.07 13.95
CA LYS A 37 14.39 -2.73 13.98
C LYS A 37 13.52 -2.49 12.75
N ALA A 38 13.99 -2.84 11.56
CA ALA A 38 13.22 -2.71 10.32
C ALA A 38 11.94 -3.57 10.36
N PHE A 39 12.07 -4.83 10.78
CA PHE A 39 10.91 -5.71 10.97
C PHE A 39 9.97 -5.22 12.07
N GLY A 40 10.51 -4.70 13.17
CA GLY A 40 9.72 -4.12 14.26
C GLY A 40 8.89 -2.93 13.80
N ILE A 41 9.47 -2.04 12.99
CA ILE A 41 8.75 -0.91 12.40
C ILE A 41 7.67 -1.40 11.44
N GLN A 42 7.98 -2.34 10.53
CA GLN A 42 7.00 -2.92 9.60
C GLN A 42 5.81 -3.57 10.33
N LEU A 43 6.09 -4.37 11.36
CA LEU A 43 5.07 -5.03 12.17
C LEU A 43 4.21 -4.00 12.92
N THR A 44 4.85 -2.96 13.46
CA THR A 44 4.16 -1.86 14.14
C THR A 44 3.18 -1.18 13.20
N PHE A 45 3.63 -0.76 12.01
CA PHE A 45 2.74 -0.15 11.02
C PHE A 45 1.62 -1.09 10.58
N ALA A 46 1.92 -2.38 10.34
CA ALA A 46 0.92 -3.36 9.97
C ALA A 46 -0.16 -3.52 11.04
N ILE A 47 0.22 -3.61 12.32
CA ILE A 47 -0.74 -3.71 13.44
C ILE A 47 -1.57 -2.44 13.54
N PHE A 48 -0.93 -1.27 13.56
CA PHE A 48 -1.64 0.00 13.75
C PHE A 48 -2.60 0.34 12.61
N ILE A 49 -2.28 -0.02 11.36
CA ILE A 49 -3.14 0.26 10.21
C ILE A 49 -4.21 -0.83 10.05
N ILE A 50 -3.81 -2.11 10.01
CA ILE A 50 -4.74 -3.22 9.70
C ILE A 50 -5.70 -3.49 10.87
N HIS A 51 -5.19 -3.49 12.11
CA HIS A 51 -6.01 -3.74 13.32
C HIS A 51 -6.50 -2.45 13.99
N SER A 52 -6.42 -1.33 13.27
CA SER A 52 -6.84 0.00 13.73
C SER A 52 -8.22 0.02 14.40
N ILE A 53 -9.21 -0.71 13.88
CA ILE A 53 -10.57 -0.79 14.45
C ILE A 53 -10.54 -1.36 15.88
N THR A 54 -9.81 -2.46 16.07
CA THR A 54 -9.68 -3.14 17.37
C THR A 54 -8.87 -2.29 18.33
N LEU A 55 -7.78 -1.68 17.84
CA LEU A 55 -6.93 -0.80 18.63
C LEU A 55 -7.66 0.47 19.08
N ARG A 56 -8.51 1.05 18.22
CA ARG A 56 -9.33 2.23 18.54
C ARG A 56 -10.33 1.95 19.65
N SER A 57 -10.91 0.74 19.67
CA SER A 57 -11.82 0.32 20.74
C SER A 57 -11.11 0.14 22.09
N TRP A 58 -9.81 -0.14 22.09
CA TRP A 58 -9.03 -0.32 23.33
C TRP A 58 -8.41 0.99 23.81
N PHE A 59 -7.83 1.77 22.90
CA PHE A 59 -7.27 3.09 23.16
C PHE A 59 -7.46 3.97 21.92
N TRP A 60 -8.42 4.90 21.98
CA TRP A 60 -8.82 5.77 20.86
C TRP A 60 -7.63 6.38 20.07
N PRO A 61 -6.56 6.89 20.72
CA PRO A 61 -5.43 7.49 20.01
C PRO A 61 -4.69 6.53 19.06
N LEU A 62 -4.74 5.21 19.26
CA LEU A 62 -4.06 4.24 18.40
C LEU A 62 -4.68 4.14 17.01
N GLY A 63 -5.97 4.50 16.86
CA GLY A 63 -6.65 4.54 15.57
C GLY A 63 -6.28 5.75 14.71
N LEU A 64 -5.73 6.82 15.32
CA LEU A 64 -5.45 8.08 14.63
C LEU A 64 -4.45 7.93 13.48
N LEU A 65 -3.49 7.00 13.62
CA LEU A 65 -2.52 6.76 12.55
C LEU A 65 -3.21 6.33 11.25
N LYS A 66 -4.23 5.46 11.33
CA LYS A 66 -5.02 5.08 10.15
C LYS A 66 -5.77 6.28 9.58
N ASP A 67 -6.41 7.08 10.42
CA ASP A 67 -7.19 8.25 9.99
C ASP A 67 -6.29 9.23 9.21
N VAL A 68 -5.04 9.45 9.66
CA VAL A 68 -4.06 10.29 8.95
C VAL A 68 -3.68 9.69 7.59
N ILE A 69 -3.38 8.39 7.54
CA ILE A 69 -3.00 7.70 6.29
C ILE A 69 -4.16 7.72 5.28
N ASP A 70 -5.38 7.47 5.74
CA ASP A 70 -6.58 7.53 4.89
C ASP A 70 -6.83 8.96 4.39
N GLY A 71 -6.58 9.98 5.23
CA GLY A 71 -6.66 11.38 4.82
C GLY A 71 -5.64 11.75 3.74
N ILE A 72 -4.39 11.29 3.87
CA ILE A 72 -3.37 11.44 2.82
C ILE A 72 -3.81 10.72 1.55
N GLY A 73 -4.33 9.49 1.67
CA GLY A 73 -4.86 8.72 0.55
C GLY A 73 -5.98 9.44 -0.19
N ALA A 74 -6.92 10.06 0.54
CA ALA A 74 -7.98 10.86 -0.04
C ALA A 74 -7.43 12.10 -0.78
N GLY A 75 -6.40 12.75 -0.23
CA GLY A 75 -5.70 13.86 -0.89
C GLY A 75 -5.05 13.42 -2.21
N VAL A 76 -4.38 12.27 -2.22
CA VAL A 76 -3.81 11.68 -3.44
C VAL A 76 -4.92 11.38 -4.46
N VAL A 77 -6.01 10.74 -4.05
CA VAL A 77 -7.16 10.46 -4.94
C VAL A 77 -7.76 11.74 -5.51
N ALA A 78 -7.84 12.82 -4.72
CA ALA A 78 -8.30 14.11 -5.21
C ALA A 78 -7.39 14.66 -6.32
N LEU A 79 -6.07 14.52 -6.18
CA LEU A 79 -5.12 14.90 -7.23
C LEU A 79 -5.31 14.05 -8.50
N LEU A 80 -5.48 12.74 -8.36
CA LEU A 80 -5.73 11.83 -9.48
C LEU A 80 -7.03 12.17 -10.23
N ASN A 81 -8.06 12.64 -9.53
CA ASN A 81 -9.32 13.06 -10.16
C ASN A 81 -9.13 14.28 -11.07
N TYR A 82 -8.27 15.23 -10.71
CA TYR A 82 -7.95 16.36 -11.61
C TYR A 82 -7.22 15.88 -12.87
N THR A 83 -6.37 14.86 -12.74
CA THR A 83 -5.71 14.25 -13.91
C THR A 83 -6.70 13.61 -14.87
N LEU A 84 -7.73 12.93 -14.34
CA LEU A 84 -8.79 12.34 -15.16
C LEU A 84 -9.59 13.40 -15.92
N VAL A 85 -9.88 14.55 -15.29
CA VAL A 85 -10.52 15.68 -15.98
C VAL A 85 -9.63 16.22 -17.11
N GLY A 86 -8.31 16.33 -16.87
CA GLY A 86 -7.35 16.71 -17.92
C GLY A 86 -7.29 15.70 -19.07
N ALA A 87 -7.31 14.40 -18.76
CA ALA A 87 -7.36 13.34 -19.77
C ALA A 87 -8.65 13.38 -20.59
N GLN A 88 -9.80 13.64 -19.94
CA GLN A 88 -11.09 13.84 -20.62
C GLN A 88 -11.08 15.08 -21.52
N PHE A 89 -10.42 16.16 -21.11
CA PHE A 89 -10.26 17.34 -21.95
C PHE A 89 -9.44 17.04 -23.22
N VAL A 90 -8.35 16.27 -23.11
CA VAL A 90 -7.47 15.95 -24.25
C VAL A 90 -8.04 14.85 -25.15
N PHE A 91 -8.63 13.81 -24.57
CA PHE A 91 -9.01 12.57 -25.28
C PHE A 91 -10.53 12.32 -25.36
N GLY A 92 -11.36 13.19 -24.76
CA GLY A 92 -12.82 13.08 -24.80
C GLY A 92 -13.34 11.75 -24.23
N ASN A 93 -14.30 11.15 -24.92
CA ASN A 93 -14.98 9.92 -24.49
C ASN A 93 -14.06 8.69 -24.35
N LEU A 94 -12.83 8.73 -24.90
CA LEU A 94 -11.84 7.65 -24.73
C LEU A 94 -11.26 7.59 -23.31
N ALA A 95 -11.23 8.73 -22.61
CA ALA A 95 -10.77 8.84 -21.22
C ALA A 95 -11.91 8.69 -20.20
N VAL A 96 -13.14 8.38 -20.64
CA VAL A 96 -14.30 8.18 -19.77
C VAL A 96 -14.46 6.69 -19.44
N ASN A 97 -14.27 6.33 -18.17
CA ASN A 97 -14.31 4.95 -17.68
C ASN A 97 -15.71 4.46 -17.24
N SER A 98 -16.70 5.34 -17.14
CA SER A 98 -18.04 5.04 -16.62
C SER A 98 -19.11 5.97 -17.22
N GLY A 99 -20.34 5.46 -17.44
CA GLY A 99 -21.51 6.25 -17.89
C GLY A 99 -21.94 5.99 -19.34
N GLU A 100 -23.03 6.63 -19.78
CA GLU A 100 -23.61 6.44 -21.12
C GLU A 100 -22.67 6.85 -22.26
N SER A 101 -21.75 7.79 -22.00
CA SER A 101 -20.74 8.25 -22.95
C SER A 101 -19.45 7.43 -22.91
N SER A 102 -19.34 6.42 -22.03
CA SER A 102 -18.15 5.59 -21.93
C SER A 102 -18.09 4.59 -23.08
N LEU A 103 -16.96 4.58 -23.78
CA LEU A 103 -16.66 3.61 -24.82
C LEU A 103 -15.99 2.32 -24.27
N GLY A 104 -15.84 2.24 -22.94
CA GLY A 104 -15.11 1.18 -22.23
C GLY A 104 -13.87 1.68 -21.50
N PHE A 105 -13.19 0.77 -20.80
CA PHE A 105 -11.94 1.06 -20.11
C PHE A 105 -10.75 0.94 -21.08
N PHE A 106 -10.16 2.08 -21.43
CA PHE A 106 -8.94 2.13 -22.25
C PHE A 106 -7.75 2.52 -21.39
N PHE A 107 -6.89 1.54 -21.10
CA PHE A 107 -5.69 1.73 -20.27
C PHE A 107 -4.84 2.92 -20.74
N ALA A 108 -4.62 3.05 -22.05
CA ALA A 108 -3.78 4.09 -22.62
C ALA A 108 -4.28 5.52 -22.34
N PHE A 109 -5.60 5.74 -22.28
CA PHE A 109 -6.18 7.08 -22.13
C PHE A 109 -6.62 7.38 -20.69
N GLN A 110 -6.66 6.37 -19.82
CA GLN A 110 -7.18 6.49 -18.46
C GLN A 110 -6.08 6.29 -17.39
N VAL A 111 -5.01 5.57 -17.71
CA VAL A 111 -3.91 5.28 -16.77
C VAL A 111 -2.63 6.03 -17.13
N LEU A 112 -2.27 6.11 -18.42
CA LEU A 112 -1.02 6.79 -18.82
C LEU A 112 -0.99 8.30 -18.51
N PRO A 113 -2.08 9.07 -18.67
CA PRO A 113 -2.07 10.50 -18.32
C PRO A 113 -1.74 10.75 -16.85
N THR A 114 -2.12 9.84 -15.96
CA THR A 114 -1.78 9.87 -14.53
C THR A 114 -0.29 9.82 -14.29
N ILE A 115 0.46 9.05 -15.08
CA ILE A 115 1.93 8.94 -14.98
C ILE A 115 2.61 10.23 -15.46
N ILE A 116 2.04 10.92 -16.44
CA ILE A 116 2.61 12.16 -16.98
C ILE A 116 2.42 13.33 -16.00
N PHE A 117 1.34 13.29 -15.22
CA PHE A 117 0.96 14.37 -14.30
C PHE A 117 1.69 14.32 -12.96
N VAL A 118 2.01 13.13 -12.45
CA VAL A 118 2.72 12.90 -11.18
C VAL A 118 4.23 12.93 -11.39
#